data_AF-A0A382KQJ2-F1
#
_entry.id   AF-A0A382KQJ2-F1
#
_cell.length_a   1.000
_cell.length_b   1.000
_cell.length_c   1.000
_cell.angle_alpha   90.00
_cell.angle_beta   90.00
_cell.angle_gamma   90.00
#
_symmetry.space_group_name_H-M   'P 1'
#
loop_
_entity.id
_entity.type
_entity.pdbx_description
1 polymer ?
#
loop_
_entity_poly.entity_id
_entity_poly.type
_entity_poly.pdbx_seq_one_letter_code
_entity_poly.pdbx_strand_id
1 'polypeptide(L)'
;RNNLSSLPKSISKLKKLVKLQINHNELKSLPNNICSINFDKNKMQSFISGNNYLCEDVPPCTEELPGFNYEYDSNGYPFYQPQNCVICDPGFRGILQISDNITIREGGNCFFKSDLDAIQDIINTNDKLLNLEPLDVGHQTWIGGRITTLAINNANLQSLPKSIGKLTSLQILHLDNNELTSLPKSIGNLNNLTELALDENQITILPNSIGNLTNLQGLSMDNNKLTSLPETIGNLNNLRELYLNYNQITILPESFGNLKNLEILLIYYNQLTSLPRSIGNLNNLQVLYSSNNLITSLPESIANLSNLHKLWISSNQLTTLPLSLCELPSDCDINVSYNCLSEEFHYSCIDNAGHHLGYWCK
;
A
#
# COMPACT_ATOMS: atom_id res chain seq x y z
N ARG A 1 39.36 16.04 0.45
CA ARG A 1 37.96 15.72 0.12
C ARG A 1 37.10 16.46 1.12
N ASN A 2 36.19 17.30 0.65
CA ASN A 2 35.21 17.94 1.52
C ASN A 2 33.95 17.07 1.49
N ASN A 3 33.31 16.83 2.65
CA ASN A 3 32.09 16.03 2.77
C ASN A 3 30.88 16.94 3.05
N LEU A 4 30.82 18.12 2.43
CA LEU A 4 29.70 19.03 2.63
C LEU A 4 28.50 18.48 1.84
N SER A 5 27.44 18.10 2.55
CA SER A 5 26.20 17.56 1.96
C SER A 5 25.08 18.60 1.80
N SER A 6 25.17 19.73 2.52
CA SER A 6 24.23 20.86 2.38
C SER A 6 24.88 22.21 2.68
N LEU A 7 24.25 23.29 2.19
CA LEU A 7 24.59 24.67 2.53
C LEU A 7 23.53 25.28 3.45
N PRO A 8 23.93 26.06 4.48
CA PRO A 8 22.98 26.68 5.36
C PRO A 8 22.21 27.80 4.65
N LYS A 9 20.90 27.94 4.95
CA LYS A 9 20.07 29.05 4.42
C LYS A 9 20.64 30.44 4.75
N SER A 10 21.48 30.57 5.79
CA SER A 10 22.12 31.83 6.14
C SER A 10 23.19 32.28 5.14
N ILE A 11 23.59 31.46 4.17
CA ILE A 11 24.65 31.78 3.21
C ILE A 11 24.33 33.04 2.38
N SER A 12 23.05 33.30 2.11
CA SER A 12 22.62 34.51 1.40
C SER A 12 22.78 35.81 2.21
N LYS A 13 23.02 35.71 3.52
CA LYS A 13 23.28 36.87 4.38
C LYS A 13 24.69 37.44 4.18
N LEU A 14 25.56 36.74 3.45
CA LEU A 14 26.94 37.17 3.18
C LEU A 14 26.97 38.27 2.11
N LYS A 15 26.66 39.51 2.50
CA LYS A 15 26.57 40.69 1.60
C LYS A 15 27.87 41.09 0.90
N LYS A 16 29.02 40.59 1.36
CA LYS A 16 30.36 40.87 0.79
C LYS A 16 30.98 39.64 0.12
N LEU A 17 30.23 38.57 -0.07
CA LEU A 17 30.74 37.35 -0.71
C LEU A 17 30.99 37.63 -2.19
N VAL A 18 32.25 37.61 -2.60
CA VAL A 18 32.67 37.83 -3.99
C VAL A 18 32.94 36.50 -4.71
N LYS A 19 33.37 35.49 -3.95
CA LYS A 19 33.69 34.15 -4.44
C LYS A 19 33.16 33.10 -3.46
N LEU A 20 32.42 32.12 -3.98
CA LEU A 20 32.00 30.93 -3.25
C LEU A 20 32.55 29.69 -3.96
N GLN A 21 33.38 28.92 -3.25
CA GLN A 21 33.98 27.70 -3.78
C GLN A 21 33.50 26.49 -2.98
N ILE A 22 32.70 25.66 -3.62
CA ILE A 22 32.00 24.50 -3.05
C ILE A 22 32.20 23.24 -3.90
N ASN A 23 33.15 23.24 -4.84
CA ASN A 23 33.44 22.08 -5.68
C ASN A 23 34.00 20.88 -4.89
N HIS A 24 33.91 19.67 -5.46
CA HIS A 24 34.37 18.41 -4.84
C HIS A 24 33.72 18.12 -3.47
N ASN A 25 32.39 18.19 -3.43
CA ASN A 25 31.57 17.95 -2.24
C ASN A 25 30.43 16.96 -2.56
N GLU A 26 29.55 16.73 -1.59
CA GLU A 26 28.39 15.84 -1.70
C GLU A 26 27.07 16.63 -1.77
N LEU A 27 27.11 17.87 -2.27
CA LEU A 27 25.93 18.73 -2.35
C LEU A 27 24.93 18.18 -3.37
N LYS A 28 23.72 17.85 -2.90
CA LYS A 28 22.59 17.42 -3.74
C LYS A 28 21.62 18.56 -4.09
N SER A 29 21.64 19.64 -3.31
CA SER A 29 20.76 20.81 -3.50
C SER A 29 21.47 22.11 -3.14
N LEU A 30 20.91 23.22 -3.60
CA LEU A 30 21.30 24.57 -3.19
C LEU A 30 20.09 25.29 -2.57
N PRO A 31 20.30 26.13 -1.54
CA PRO A 31 19.20 26.88 -0.96
C PRO A 31 18.66 27.90 -1.98
N ASN A 32 17.33 28.07 -2.05
CA ASN A 32 16.66 28.99 -2.99
C ASN A 32 17.18 30.44 -2.99
N ASN A 33 17.75 30.86 -1.86
CA ASN A 33 18.31 32.20 -1.69
C ASN A 33 19.78 32.33 -2.15
N ILE A 34 20.38 31.28 -2.71
CA ILE A 34 21.70 31.34 -3.36
C ILE A 34 21.71 32.41 -4.46
N CYS A 35 20.58 32.56 -5.16
CA CYS A 35 20.36 33.57 -6.20
C CYS A 35 20.40 35.02 -5.69
N SER A 36 20.21 35.23 -4.38
CA SER A 36 20.24 36.57 -3.79
C SER A 36 21.67 37.05 -3.51
N ILE A 37 22.67 36.18 -3.66
CA ILE A 37 24.07 36.55 -3.52
C ILE A 37 24.49 37.30 -4.79
N ASN A 38 25.08 38.49 -4.62
CA ASN A 38 25.52 39.34 -5.72
C ASN A 38 26.86 38.83 -6.30
N PHE A 39 26.82 37.67 -6.95
CA PHE A 39 27.96 37.15 -7.70
C PHE A 39 28.24 38.03 -8.91
N ASP A 40 29.51 38.32 -9.17
CA ASP A 40 29.92 39.01 -10.38
C ASP A 40 29.72 38.07 -11.57
N LYS A 41 28.65 38.30 -12.36
CA LYS A 41 28.27 37.51 -13.54
C LYS A 41 29.33 37.54 -14.64
N ASN A 42 30.26 38.50 -14.61
CA ASN A 42 31.36 38.59 -15.57
C ASN A 42 32.60 37.82 -15.11
N LYS A 43 32.60 37.28 -13.88
CA LYS A 43 33.71 36.50 -13.33
C LYS A 43 33.25 35.07 -13.09
N MET A 44 33.71 34.15 -13.94
CA MET A 44 33.49 32.71 -13.77
C MET A 44 33.96 32.20 -12.39
N GLN A 45 34.94 32.86 -11.76
CA GLN A 45 35.48 32.47 -10.45
C GLN A 45 34.54 32.81 -9.28
N SER A 46 33.44 33.53 -9.51
CA SER A 46 32.51 33.98 -8.46
C SER A 46 31.78 32.82 -7.79
N PHE A 47 31.50 31.72 -8.51
CA PHE A 47 30.77 30.57 -7.98
C PHE A 47 31.33 29.27 -8.57
N ILE A 48 32.15 28.54 -7.82
CA ILE A 48 32.82 27.32 -8.29
C ILE A 48 32.16 26.11 -7.63
N SER A 49 31.41 25.33 -8.40
CA SER A 49 30.57 24.23 -7.87
C SER A 49 30.72 22.90 -8.59
N GLY A 50 31.73 22.73 -9.46
CA GLY A 50 31.98 21.47 -10.17
C GLY A 50 32.14 20.26 -9.25
N ASN A 51 31.91 19.06 -9.78
CA ASN A 51 32.09 17.79 -9.05
C ASN A 51 31.28 17.72 -7.73
N ASN A 52 29.99 18.04 -7.82
CA ASN A 52 28.97 17.79 -6.79
C ASN A 52 27.86 16.88 -7.38
N TYR A 53 26.67 16.90 -6.79
CA TYR A 53 25.47 16.17 -7.21
C TYR A 53 24.29 17.13 -7.45
N LEU A 54 24.58 18.35 -7.92
CA LEU A 54 23.63 19.45 -8.09
C LEU A 54 22.82 19.32 -9.39
N CYS A 55 21.96 18.31 -9.48
CA CYS A 55 21.31 17.91 -10.74
C CYS A 55 19.95 18.58 -11.00
N GLU A 56 19.03 18.52 -10.04
CA GLU A 56 17.64 18.96 -10.25
C GLU A 56 17.14 19.94 -9.20
N ASP A 57 17.54 19.76 -7.93
CA ASP A 57 17.11 20.62 -6.82
C ASP A 57 18.02 21.84 -6.67
N VAL A 58 18.30 22.51 -7.79
CA VAL A 58 19.01 23.79 -7.82
C VAL A 58 18.08 24.92 -8.30
N PRO A 59 18.19 26.11 -7.71
CA PRO A 59 17.41 27.26 -8.19
C PRO A 59 17.70 27.56 -9.66
N PRO A 60 16.70 27.96 -10.48
CA PRO A 60 16.90 28.18 -11.92
C PRO A 60 18.02 29.17 -12.27
N CYS A 61 18.29 30.15 -11.40
CA CYS A 61 19.38 31.11 -11.59
C CYS A 61 20.76 30.46 -11.58
N THR A 62 20.90 29.26 -11.00
CA THR A 62 22.19 28.63 -10.73
C THR A 62 22.88 28.27 -12.04
N GLU A 63 22.11 27.83 -13.04
CA GLU A 63 22.60 27.53 -14.39
C GLU A 63 23.14 28.78 -15.10
N GLU A 64 22.66 29.97 -14.73
CA GLU A 64 23.17 31.25 -15.24
C GLU A 64 24.42 31.75 -14.51
N LEU A 65 24.80 31.12 -13.39
CA LEU A 65 26.01 31.52 -12.67
C LEU A 65 27.23 31.04 -13.44
N PRO A 66 28.18 31.93 -13.80
CA PRO A 66 29.20 31.64 -14.81
C PRO A 66 30.17 30.50 -14.41
N GLY A 67 30.35 30.21 -13.12
CA GLY A 67 31.20 29.09 -12.67
C GLY A 67 30.44 27.81 -12.32
N PHE A 68 29.13 27.75 -12.59
CA PHE A 68 28.35 26.52 -12.43
C PHE A 68 28.89 25.46 -13.40
N ASN A 69 29.40 24.34 -12.86
CA ASN A 69 30.10 23.27 -13.61
C ASN A 69 31.48 23.64 -14.17
N TYR A 70 32.14 24.64 -13.60
CA TYR A 70 33.53 24.96 -13.97
C TYR A 70 34.47 24.90 -12.77
N GLU A 71 35.72 24.58 -13.07
CA GLU A 71 36.87 24.62 -12.17
C GLU A 71 38.04 25.35 -12.81
N TYR A 72 39.19 25.41 -12.13
CA TYR A 72 40.40 26.09 -12.59
C TYR A 72 41.62 25.22 -12.44
N ASP A 73 42.43 25.13 -13.48
CA ASP A 73 43.71 24.44 -13.42
C ASP A 73 44.76 25.26 -12.63
N SER A 74 45.97 24.71 -12.48
CA SER A 74 47.08 25.37 -11.79
C SER A 74 47.52 26.70 -12.41
N ASN A 75 47.15 26.93 -13.68
CA ASN A 75 47.47 28.14 -14.43
C ASN A 75 46.32 29.17 -14.40
N GLY A 76 45.18 28.83 -13.77
CA GLY A 76 44.00 29.68 -13.66
C GLY A 76 43.08 29.64 -14.87
N TYR A 77 43.23 28.66 -15.77
CA TYR A 77 42.31 28.47 -16.89
C TYR A 77 41.07 27.70 -16.46
N PRO A 78 39.87 28.15 -16.85
CA PRO A 78 38.65 27.44 -16.53
C PRO A 78 38.56 26.14 -17.33
N PHE A 79 38.16 25.05 -16.69
CA PHE A 79 37.80 23.80 -17.37
C PHE A 79 36.43 23.30 -16.90
N TYR A 80 35.71 22.64 -17.81
CA TYR A 80 34.38 22.10 -17.50
C TYR A 80 34.52 20.88 -16.58
N GLN A 81 33.80 20.91 -15.48
CA GLN A 81 33.72 19.83 -14.51
C GLN A 81 32.23 19.54 -14.22
N PRO A 82 31.67 18.46 -14.77
CA PRO A 82 30.24 18.18 -14.63
C PRO A 82 29.86 17.85 -13.18
N GLN A 83 28.56 17.90 -12.93
CA GLN A 83 27.96 17.27 -11.75
C GLN A 83 27.88 15.76 -11.97
N ASN A 84 28.01 15.00 -10.89
CA ASN A 84 27.86 13.55 -10.91
C ASN A 84 26.35 13.21 -10.94
N CYS A 85 25.71 13.34 -12.10
CA CYS A 85 24.27 13.14 -12.26
C CYS A 85 23.94 11.90 -13.07
N VAL A 86 22.84 11.25 -12.74
CA VAL A 86 22.18 10.30 -13.64
C VAL A 86 21.33 11.10 -14.62
N ILE A 87 21.61 10.97 -15.92
CA ILE A 87 20.85 11.65 -16.97
C ILE A 87 19.58 10.84 -17.24
N CYS A 88 18.44 11.50 -17.09
CA CYS A 88 17.13 10.91 -17.32
C CYS A 88 16.28 11.80 -18.24
N ASP A 89 15.25 11.22 -18.85
CA ASP A 89 14.28 11.98 -19.63
C ASP A 89 13.48 12.96 -18.74
N PRO A 90 12.90 14.03 -19.32
CA PRO A 90 12.04 14.95 -18.58
C PRO A 90 10.92 14.22 -17.82
N GLY A 91 10.75 14.57 -16.54
CA GLY A 91 9.76 13.95 -15.65
C GLY A 91 10.32 12.83 -14.76
N PHE A 92 11.54 12.39 -15.03
CA PHE A 92 12.28 11.46 -14.17
C PHE A 92 13.31 12.20 -13.33
N ARG A 93 13.59 11.68 -12.14
CA ARG A 93 14.70 12.05 -11.27
C ARG A 93 15.73 10.93 -11.27
N GLY A 94 16.96 11.30 -11.57
CA GLY A 94 18.10 10.39 -11.53
C GLY A 94 18.65 10.22 -10.11
N ILE A 95 18.79 8.99 -9.64
CA ILE A 95 19.32 8.69 -8.29
C ILE A 95 20.54 7.76 -8.40
N LEU A 96 21.70 8.24 -7.96
CA LEU A 96 22.97 7.51 -8.11
C LEU A 96 23.09 6.26 -7.26
N GLN A 97 22.75 6.39 -5.97
CA GLN A 97 22.86 5.31 -5.00
C GLN A 97 21.47 4.88 -4.61
N ILE A 98 21.21 3.60 -4.80
CA ILE A 98 19.92 2.99 -4.60
C ILE A 98 20.11 2.01 -3.45
N SER A 99 19.20 2.09 -2.48
CA SER A 99 19.22 1.22 -1.31
C SER A 99 19.07 -0.25 -1.73
N ASP A 100 19.72 -1.16 -0.99
CA ASP A 100 19.65 -2.60 -1.24
C ASP A 100 18.22 -3.17 -1.11
N ASN A 101 17.32 -2.43 -0.45
CA ASN A 101 15.90 -2.80 -0.29
C ASN A 101 15.04 -2.48 -1.52
N ILE A 102 15.65 -2.00 -2.61
CA ILE A 102 14.95 -1.65 -3.85
C ILE A 102 15.26 -2.66 -4.94
N THR A 103 14.22 -3.24 -5.52
CA THR A 103 14.31 -4.04 -6.74
C THR A 103 14.01 -3.18 -7.96
N ILE A 104 14.91 -3.17 -8.95
CA ILE A 104 14.71 -2.47 -10.23
C ILE A 104 14.76 -3.49 -11.34
N ARG A 105 13.66 -3.63 -12.09
CA ARG A 105 13.58 -4.56 -13.22
C ARG A 105 13.94 -3.90 -14.55
N GLU A 106 13.55 -2.64 -14.73
CA GLU A 106 13.75 -1.87 -15.96
C GLU A 106 13.90 -0.36 -15.65
N GLY A 107 14.57 0.40 -16.53
CA GLY A 107 14.68 1.86 -16.43
C GLY A 107 15.91 2.40 -15.71
N GLY A 108 16.75 1.51 -15.15
CA GLY A 108 17.98 1.89 -14.46
C GLY A 108 17.73 2.81 -13.27
N ASN A 109 18.53 3.86 -13.14
CA ASN A 109 18.54 4.75 -11.98
C ASN A 109 17.60 5.98 -12.14
N CYS A 110 16.64 5.90 -13.05
CA CYS A 110 15.71 6.98 -13.36
C CYS A 110 14.30 6.66 -12.83
N PHE A 111 13.78 7.50 -11.94
CA PHE A 111 12.51 7.29 -11.24
C PHE A 111 11.54 8.42 -11.57
N PHE A 112 10.26 8.13 -11.76
CA PHE A 112 9.28 9.20 -12.01
C PHE A 112 9.15 10.12 -10.80
N LYS A 113 9.28 11.43 -11.04
CA LYS A 113 9.16 12.46 -10.00
C LYS A 113 7.83 12.37 -9.26
N SER A 114 6.74 12.12 -9.98
CA SER A 114 5.40 11.98 -9.40
C SER A 114 5.29 10.87 -8.36
N ASP A 115 6.03 9.78 -8.56
CA ASP A 115 5.98 8.60 -7.69
C ASP A 115 6.87 8.85 -6.46
N LEU A 116 8.06 9.42 -6.66
CA LEU A 116 8.92 9.87 -5.56
C LEU A 116 8.25 10.93 -4.68
N ASP A 117 7.56 11.91 -5.28
CA ASP A 117 6.82 12.95 -4.55
C ASP A 117 5.69 12.35 -3.71
N ALA A 118 5.00 11.33 -4.22
CA ALA A 118 3.95 10.64 -3.47
C ALA A 118 4.51 9.88 -2.26
N ILE A 119 5.70 9.27 -2.39
CA ILE A 119 6.40 8.65 -1.26
C ILE A 119 6.91 9.72 -0.27
N GLN A 120 7.40 10.85 -0.77
CA GLN A 120 7.80 11.98 0.07
C GLN A 120 6.61 12.52 0.89
N ASP A 121 5.42 12.59 0.30
CA ASP A 121 4.21 12.97 1.03
C ASP A 121 3.86 11.95 2.12
N ILE A 122 4.11 10.65 1.90
CA ILE A 122 3.92 9.60 2.93
C ILE A 122 4.88 9.87 4.09
N ILE A 123 6.15 10.15 3.80
CA ILE A 123 7.15 10.52 4.80
C ILE A 123 6.68 11.75 5.60
N ASN A 124 6.28 12.81 4.90
CA ASN A 124 5.89 14.08 5.52
C ASN A 124 4.65 13.97 6.42
N THR A 125 3.81 12.96 6.17
CA THR A 125 2.57 12.74 6.94
C THR A 125 2.80 11.84 8.16
N ASN A 126 3.98 11.23 8.31
CA ASN A 126 4.28 10.26 9.36
C ASN A 126 5.61 10.59 10.05
N ASP A 127 5.53 11.10 11.28
CA ASP A 127 6.69 11.61 12.04
C ASP A 127 7.87 10.61 12.15
N LYS A 128 7.57 9.30 12.18
CA LYS A 128 8.56 8.23 12.27
C LYS A 128 9.42 8.07 11.02
N LEU A 129 8.95 8.58 9.88
CA LEU A 129 9.65 8.49 8.61
C LEU A 129 10.43 9.75 8.25
N LEU A 130 10.31 10.86 8.99
CA LEU A 130 10.82 12.19 8.60
C LEU A 130 12.33 12.27 8.28
N ASN A 131 13.12 11.29 8.73
CA ASN A 131 14.56 11.23 8.46
C ASN A 131 14.93 10.32 7.28
N LEU A 132 13.95 9.74 6.60
CA LEU A 132 14.15 8.87 5.44
C LEU A 132 13.98 9.66 4.14
N GLU A 133 14.78 9.29 3.15
CA GLU A 133 14.53 9.70 1.77
C GLU A 133 13.51 8.74 1.12
N PRO A 134 12.82 9.12 0.04
CA PRO A 134 11.78 8.30 -0.58
C PRO A 134 12.20 6.86 -0.90
N LEU A 135 13.44 6.66 -1.33
CA LEU A 135 13.98 5.34 -1.68
C LEU A 135 14.40 4.48 -0.45
N ASP A 136 14.39 5.05 0.75
CA ASP A 136 14.69 4.33 1.99
C ASP A 136 13.42 3.81 2.68
N VAL A 137 12.23 4.13 2.14
CA VAL A 137 10.94 3.78 2.74
C VAL A 137 10.50 2.39 2.33
N GLY A 138 10.62 1.45 3.25
CA GLY A 138 10.11 0.09 3.07
C GLY A 138 10.79 -0.65 1.91
N HIS A 139 10.19 -1.77 1.49
CA HIS A 139 10.61 -2.49 0.30
C HIS A 139 9.87 -1.95 -0.93
N GLN A 140 10.62 -1.76 -2.02
CA GLN A 140 10.08 -1.17 -3.25
C GLN A 140 10.48 -1.98 -4.47
N THR A 141 9.59 -2.08 -5.45
CA THR A 141 9.92 -2.61 -6.78
C THR A 141 9.53 -1.61 -7.85
N TRP A 142 10.47 -1.33 -8.75
CA TRP A 142 10.33 -0.34 -9.82
C TRP A 142 10.50 -0.98 -11.19
N ILE A 143 9.63 -0.61 -12.13
CA ILE A 143 9.66 -1.04 -13.54
C ILE A 143 9.51 0.20 -14.42
N GLY A 144 10.49 0.45 -15.29
CA GLY A 144 10.48 1.62 -16.17
C GLY A 144 10.44 2.94 -15.40
N GLY A 145 11.03 2.98 -14.19
CA GLY A 145 11.01 4.13 -13.30
C GLY A 145 9.69 4.39 -12.56
N ARG A 146 8.66 3.54 -12.71
CA ARG A 146 7.40 3.61 -11.95
C ARG A 146 7.37 2.57 -10.84
N ILE A 147 6.79 2.92 -9.70
CA ILE A 147 6.66 1.98 -8.58
C ILE A 147 5.52 1.00 -8.85
N THR A 148 5.81 -0.28 -8.63
CA THR A 148 4.89 -1.42 -8.86
C THR A 148 4.62 -2.19 -7.58
N THR A 149 5.57 -2.20 -6.65
CA THR A 149 5.41 -2.76 -5.30
C THR A 149 5.87 -1.72 -4.28
N LEU A 150 5.05 -1.49 -3.26
CA LEU A 150 5.39 -0.68 -2.10
C LEU A 150 4.95 -1.43 -0.84
N ALA A 151 5.91 -1.81 -0.01
CA ALA A 151 5.67 -2.51 1.25
C ALA A 151 6.29 -1.73 2.41
N ILE A 152 5.46 -1.11 3.24
CA ILE A 152 5.87 -0.28 4.38
C ILE A 152 5.31 -0.89 5.68
N ASN A 153 5.64 -2.16 5.90
CA ASN A 153 5.17 -2.91 7.06
C ASN A 153 5.94 -2.52 8.33
N ASN A 154 5.30 -2.56 9.50
CA ASN A 154 5.95 -2.30 10.80
C ASN A 154 6.62 -0.91 10.92
N ALA A 155 5.99 0.13 10.36
CA ALA A 155 6.57 1.46 10.27
C ALA A 155 5.85 2.52 11.13
N ASN A 156 4.88 2.09 11.95
CA ASN A 156 4.02 2.98 12.75
C ASN A 156 3.36 4.07 11.90
N LEU A 157 2.93 3.74 10.68
CA LEU A 157 2.18 4.65 9.83
C LEU A 157 0.85 4.99 10.50
N GLN A 158 0.58 6.28 10.69
CA GLN A 158 -0.66 6.77 11.28
C GLN A 158 -1.70 7.13 10.21
N SER A 159 -1.24 7.56 9.03
CA SER A 159 -2.13 7.85 7.91
C SER A 159 -1.42 7.82 6.55
N LEU A 160 -2.22 7.72 5.49
CA LEU A 160 -1.76 7.85 4.11
C LEU A 160 -2.22 9.18 3.51
N PRO A 161 -1.35 9.92 2.81
CA PRO A 161 -1.71 11.15 2.13
C PRO A 161 -2.54 10.85 0.88
N LYS A 162 -3.28 11.87 0.39
CA LYS A 162 -4.08 11.73 -0.84
C LYS A 162 -3.22 11.40 -2.07
N SER A 163 -1.95 11.79 -2.08
CA SER A 163 -1.02 11.54 -3.18
C SER A 163 -0.68 10.07 -3.40
N ILE A 164 -1.02 9.14 -2.48
CA ILE A 164 -0.92 7.69 -2.74
C ILE A 164 -1.62 7.31 -4.05
N GLY A 165 -2.76 7.94 -4.35
CA GLY A 165 -3.51 7.71 -5.59
C GLY A 165 -2.83 8.18 -6.88
N LYS A 166 -1.63 8.78 -6.81
CA LYS A 166 -0.79 9.08 -7.98
C LYS A 166 0.05 7.89 -8.43
N LEU A 167 0.24 6.87 -7.58
CA LEU A 167 1.01 5.67 -7.86
C LEU A 167 0.24 4.72 -8.79
N THR A 168 -0.18 5.19 -9.96
CA THR A 168 -1.13 4.47 -10.83
C THR A 168 -0.58 3.19 -11.45
N SER A 169 0.74 2.95 -11.36
CA SER A 169 1.39 1.70 -11.78
C SER A 169 1.52 0.67 -10.65
N LEU A 170 1.09 1.01 -9.43
CA LEU A 170 1.20 0.14 -8.27
C LEU A 170 0.30 -1.09 -8.43
N GLN A 171 0.91 -2.26 -8.24
CA GLN A 171 0.27 -3.58 -8.32
C GLN A 171 0.13 -4.20 -6.93
N ILE A 172 1.13 -3.99 -6.06
CA ILE A 172 1.19 -4.57 -4.72
C ILE A 172 1.40 -3.45 -3.70
N LEU A 173 0.51 -3.35 -2.71
CA LEU A 173 0.61 -2.41 -1.61
C LEU A 173 0.45 -3.13 -0.27
N HIS A 174 1.54 -3.26 0.48
CA HIS A 174 1.53 -3.87 1.81
C HIS A 174 1.80 -2.81 2.87
N LEU A 175 0.92 -2.74 3.86
CA LEU A 175 0.95 -1.77 4.95
C LEU A 175 0.62 -2.43 6.29
N ASP A 176 0.99 -3.71 6.42
CA ASP A 176 0.69 -4.52 7.60
C ASP A 176 1.41 -4.00 8.85
N ASN A 177 0.83 -4.25 10.02
CA ASN A 177 1.41 -3.89 11.32
C ASN A 177 1.71 -2.39 11.42
N ASN A 178 0.69 -1.56 11.20
CA ASN A 178 0.77 -0.11 11.31
C ASN A 178 -0.36 0.43 12.21
N GLU A 179 -0.51 1.74 12.27
CA GLU A 179 -1.51 2.42 13.12
C GLU A 179 -2.57 3.13 12.27
N LEU A 180 -2.82 2.66 11.05
CA LEU A 180 -3.77 3.29 10.13
C LEU A 180 -5.18 3.18 10.68
N THR A 181 -5.88 4.31 10.77
CA THR A 181 -7.29 4.37 11.22
C THR A 181 -8.28 4.47 10.06
N SER A 182 -7.82 4.87 8.88
CA SER A 182 -8.63 4.99 7.66
C SER A 182 -7.75 5.01 6.42
N LEU A 183 -8.36 4.79 5.24
CA LEU A 183 -7.73 4.97 3.94
C LEU A 183 -8.25 6.24 3.25
N PRO A 184 -7.40 7.00 2.52
CA PRO A 184 -7.86 8.13 1.74
C PRO A 184 -8.69 7.66 0.54
N LYS A 185 -9.70 8.45 0.13
CA LYS A 185 -10.54 8.12 -1.04
C LYS A 185 -9.74 7.92 -2.33
N SER A 186 -8.56 8.53 -2.42
CA SER A 186 -7.67 8.39 -3.58
C SER A 186 -7.04 7.00 -3.69
N ILE A 187 -7.19 6.11 -2.69
CA ILE A 187 -6.81 4.70 -2.83
C ILE A 187 -7.48 4.06 -4.04
N GLY A 188 -8.72 4.45 -4.34
CA GLY A 188 -9.48 3.96 -5.50
C GLY A 188 -8.96 4.44 -6.87
N ASN A 189 -7.84 5.17 -6.91
CA ASN A 189 -7.16 5.53 -8.16
C ASN A 189 -6.09 4.51 -8.57
N LEU A 190 -5.75 3.56 -7.69
CA LEU A 190 -4.75 2.52 -7.92
C LEU A 190 -5.32 1.40 -8.80
N ASN A 191 -5.74 1.73 -10.01
CA ASN A 191 -6.49 0.83 -10.88
C ASN A 191 -5.73 -0.44 -11.27
N ASN A 192 -4.40 -0.46 -11.16
CA ASN A 192 -3.55 -1.63 -11.44
C ASN A 192 -3.29 -2.50 -10.21
N LEU A 193 -3.83 -2.16 -9.04
CA LEU A 193 -3.59 -2.89 -7.80
C LEU A 193 -4.23 -4.27 -7.88
N THR A 194 -3.42 -5.30 -7.64
CA THR A 194 -3.81 -6.71 -7.59
C THR A 194 -3.77 -7.25 -6.17
N GLU A 195 -2.96 -6.68 -5.29
CA GLU A 195 -2.82 -7.11 -3.90
C GLU A 195 -2.77 -5.91 -2.95
N LEU A 196 -3.61 -5.94 -1.91
CA LEU A 196 -3.66 -4.95 -0.85
C LEU A 196 -3.67 -5.66 0.51
N ALA A 197 -2.59 -5.49 1.28
CA ALA A 197 -2.44 -6.03 2.62
C ALA A 197 -2.42 -4.90 3.65
N LEU A 198 -3.34 -4.99 4.62
CA LEU A 198 -3.61 -3.99 5.66
C LEU A 198 -3.79 -4.64 7.03
N ASP A 199 -3.19 -5.81 7.24
CA ASP A 199 -3.36 -6.58 8.46
C ASP A 199 -2.78 -5.84 9.66
N GLU A 200 -3.31 -6.10 10.86
CA GLU A 200 -2.78 -5.54 12.11
C GLU A 200 -2.73 -3.99 12.07
N ASN A 201 -3.88 -3.38 11.79
CA ASN A 201 -4.08 -1.93 11.78
C ASN A 201 -5.28 -1.55 12.67
N GLN A 202 -5.73 -0.29 12.60
CA GLN A 202 -6.84 0.22 13.40
C GLN A 202 -7.99 0.74 12.52
N ILE A 203 -8.12 0.21 11.31
CA ILE A 203 -9.08 0.70 10.32
C ILE A 203 -10.49 0.37 10.78
N THR A 204 -11.34 1.39 10.86
CA THR A 204 -12.75 1.24 11.27
C THR A 204 -13.71 1.17 10.10
N ILE A 205 -13.34 1.76 8.96
CA ILE A 205 -14.18 1.82 7.75
C ILE A 205 -13.33 1.88 6.49
N LEU A 206 -13.81 1.21 5.43
CA LEU A 206 -13.29 1.36 4.08
C LEU A 206 -14.01 2.49 3.32
N PRO A 207 -13.30 3.34 2.56
CA PRO A 207 -13.96 4.33 1.71
C PRO A 207 -14.69 3.63 0.55
N ASN A 208 -15.82 4.19 0.10
CA ASN A 208 -16.57 3.64 -1.05
C ASN A 208 -15.71 3.50 -2.33
N SER A 209 -14.66 4.30 -2.47
CA SER A 209 -13.69 4.22 -3.56
C SER A 209 -12.91 2.89 -3.61
N ILE A 210 -12.94 2.06 -2.56
CA ILE A 210 -12.33 0.72 -2.60
C ILE A 210 -12.88 -0.10 -3.76
N GLY A 211 -14.18 0.03 -4.08
CA GLY A 211 -14.82 -0.65 -5.21
C GLY A 211 -14.33 -0.22 -6.59
N ASN A 212 -13.44 0.77 -6.69
CA ASN A 212 -12.80 1.13 -7.95
C ASN A 212 -11.60 0.24 -8.27
N LEU A 213 -11.08 -0.52 -7.30
CA LEU A 213 -9.93 -1.42 -7.45
C LEU A 213 -10.33 -2.71 -8.20
N THR A 214 -10.85 -2.56 -9.40
CA THR A 214 -11.46 -3.66 -10.16
C THR A 214 -10.49 -4.77 -10.56
N ASN A 215 -9.18 -4.53 -10.52
CA ASN A 215 -8.13 -5.54 -10.76
C ASN A 215 -7.65 -6.25 -9.48
N LEU A 216 -8.19 -5.90 -8.30
CA LEU A 216 -7.77 -6.48 -7.03
C LEU A 216 -8.12 -7.97 -6.97
N GLN A 217 -7.15 -8.80 -6.61
CA GLN A 217 -7.25 -10.25 -6.51
C GLN A 217 -7.13 -10.72 -5.06
N GLY A 218 -6.28 -10.07 -4.26
CA GLY A 218 -6.14 -10.32 -2.83
C GLY A 218 -6.39 -9.06 -2.00
N LEU A 219 -7.22 -9.18 -0.97
CA LEU A 219 -7.45 -8.15 0.04
C LEU A 219 -7.33 -8.77 1.44
N SER A 220 -6.30 -8.36 2.19
CA SER A 220 -6.10 -8.76 3.58
C SER A 220 -6.30 -7.60 4.53
N MET A 221 -7.21 -7.76 5.49
CA MET A 221 -7.52 -6.77 6.53
C MET A 221 -7.79 -7.44 7.89
N ASP A 222 -7.08 -8.53 8.17
CA ASP A 222 -7.15 -9.22 9.46
C ASP A 222 -6.72 -8.29 10.60
N ASN A 223 -7.25 -8.52 11.80
CA ASN A 223 -6.91 -7.76 13.01
C ASN A 223 -7.05 -6.23 12.82
N ASN A 224 -8.24 -5.81 12.42
CA ASN A 224 -8.63 -4.40 12.30
C ASN A 224 -9.85 -4.11 13.19
N LYS A 225 -10.48 -2.95 13.02
CA LYS A 225 -11.66 -2.51 13.78
C LYS A 225 -12.87 -2.30 12.87
N LEU A 226 -12.93 -3.00 11.73
CA LEU A 226 -14.01 -2.83 10.75
C LEU A 226 -15.35 -3.22 11.36
N THR A 227 -16.33 -2.32 11.31
CA THR A 227 -17.70 -2.60 11.77
C THR A 227 -18.65 -2.99 10.64
N SER A 228 -18.30 -2.61 9.40
CA SER A 228 -19.07 -2.90 8.18
C SER A 228 -18.18 -2.77 6.95
N LEU A 229 -18.67 -3.30 5.82
CA LEU A 229 -18.09 -3.12 4.49
C LEU A 229 -19.01 -2.23 3.65
N PRO A 230 -18.47 -1.38 2.76
CA PRO A 230 -19.29 -0.57 1.86
C PRO A 230 -19.95 -1.45 0.79
N GLU A 231 -21.14 -1.07 0.30
CA GLU A 231 -21.81 -1.76 -0.82
C GLU A 231 -20.94 -1.84 -2.09
N THR A 232 -20.01 -0.91 -2.26
CA THR A 232 -19.08 -0.94 -3.40
C THR A 232 -18.04 -2.05 -3.32
N ILE A 233 -17.93 -2.78 -2.20
CA ILE A 233 -17.06 -3.97 -2.12
C ILE A 233 -17.45 -5.01 -3.18
N GLY A 234 -18.75 -5.12 -3.50
CA GLY A 234 -19.25 -6.01 -4.55
C GLY A 234 -18.76 -5.67 -5.97
N ASN A 235 -18.09 -4.54 -6.18
CA ASN A 235 -17.52 -4.17 -7.47
C ASN A 235 -16.13 -4.79 -7.72
N LEU A 236 -15.53 -5.43 -6.71
CA LEU A 236 -14.22 -6.09 -6.82
C LEU A 236 -14.35 -7.44 -7.55
N ASN A 237 -14.76 -7.39 -8.82
CA ASN A 237 -15.15 -8.57 -9.59
C ASN A 237 -14.00 -9.58 -9.79
N ASN A 238 -12.73 -9.16 -9.68
CA ASN A 238 -11.56 -10.03 -9.81
C ASN A 238 -11.03 -10.56 -8.46
N LEU A 239 -11.67 -10.23 -7.34
CA LEU A 239 -11.22 -10.64 -6.01
C LEU A 239 -11.36 -12.14 -5.84
N ARG A 240 -10.26 -12.80 -5.43
CA ARG A 240 -10.15 -14.25 -5.21
C ARG A 240 -10.00 -14.57 -3.73
N GLU A 241 -9.25 -13.76 -3.00
CA GLU A 241 -8.94 -13.97 -1.59
C GLU A 241 -9.33 -12.75 -0.77
N LEU A 242 -10.14 -12.98 0.27
CA LEU A 242 -10.57 -11.95 1.20
C LEU A 242 -10.41 -12.43 2.65
N TYR A 243 -9.54 -11.75 3.38
CA TYR A 243 -9.23 -12.01 4.79
C TYR A 243 -9.73 -10.84 5.66
N LEU A 244 -10.68 -11.13 6.56
CA LEU A 244 -11.37 -10.17 7.42
C LEU A 244 -11.46 -10.66 8.87
N ASN A 245 -10.58 -11.56 9.27
CA ASN A 245 -10.58 -12.17 10.59
C ASN A 245 -10.33 -11.13 11.68
N TYR A 246 -10.80 -11.41 12.90
CA TYR A 246 -10.55 -10.55 14.06
C TYR A 246 -10.94 -9.09 13.82
N ASN A 247 -12.17 -8.88 13.35
CA ASN A 247 -12.77 -7.56 13.16
C ASN A 247 -14.07 -7.45 13.99
N GLN A 248 -14.87 -6.42 13.74
CA GLN A 248 -16.12 -6.15 14.45
C GLN A 248 -17.32 -6.11 13.48
N ILE A 249 -17.22 -6.82 12.36
CA ILE A 249 -18.20 -6.76 11.27
C ILE A 249 -19.50 -7.41 11.74
N THR A 250 -20.59 -6.65 11.63
CA THR A 250 -21.93 -7.11 12.09
C THR A 250 -22.80 -7.68 10.96
N ILE A 251 -22.55 -7.26 9.73
CA ILE A 251 -23.27 -7.68 8.53
C ILE A 251 -22.39 -7.56 7.28
N LEU A 252 -22.59 -8.45 6.32
CA LEU A 252 -22.07 -8.32 4.95
C LEU A 252 -23.16 -7.70 4.05
N PRO A 253 -22.82 -6.75 3.17
CA PRO A 253 -23.79 -6.12 2.26
C PRO A 253 -24.37 -7.13 1.25
N GLU A 254 -25.57 -6.89 0.73
CA GLU A 254 -26.16 -7.80 -0.28
C GLU A 254 -25.37 -7.81 -1.60
N SER A 255 -24.67 -6.72 -1.93
CA SER A 255 -23.72 -6.67 -3.05
C SER A 255 -22.54 -7.64 -2.92
N PHE A 256 -22.30 -8.24 -1.74
CA PHE A 256 -21.21 -9.18 -1.53
C PHE A 256 -21.30 -10.41 -2.46
N GLY A 257 -22.51 -10.84 -2.82
CA GLY A 257 -22.72 -11.91 -3.82
C GLY A 257 -22.31 -11.57 -5.26
N ASN A 258 -21.84 -10.36 -5.53
CA ASN A 258 -21.26 -9.95 -6.81
C ASN A 258 -19.78 -10.33 -6.95
N LEU A 259 -19.11 -10.77 -5.88
CA LEU A 259 -17.71 -11.22 -5.89
C LEU A 259 -17.57 -12.59 -6.57
N LYS A 260 -17.89 -12.69 -7.86
CA LYS A 260 -18.05 -13.97 -8.59
C LYS A 260 -16.78 -14.82 -8.64
N ASN A 261 -15.60 -14.21 -8.54
CA ASN A 261 -14.31 -14.90 -8.57
C ASN A 261 -13.76 -15.23 -7.17
N LEU A 262 -14.52 -14.95 -6.09
CA LEU A 262 -14.05 -15.21 -4.73
C LEU A 262 -13.93 -16.72 -4.49
N GLU A 263 -12.76 -17.14 -4.07
CA GLU A 263 -12.39 -18.54 -3.80
C GLU A 263 -12.21 -18.77 -2.30
N ILE A 264 -11.63 -17.81 -1.58
CA ILE A 264 -11.37 -17.90 -0.14
C ILE A 264 -11.98 -16.70 0.58
N LEU A 265 -12.85 -16.98 1.55
CA LEU A 265 -13.38 -16.01 2.49
C LEU A 265 -13.11 -16.44 3.93
N LEU A 266 -12.20 -15.72 4.60
CA LEU A 266 -11.98 -15.87 6.03
C LEU A 266 -12.54 -14.65 6.77
N ILE A 267 -13.50 -14.88 7.66
CA ILE A 267 -14.18 -13.85 8.45
C ILE A 267 -14.49 -14.34 9.87
N TYR A 268 -13.61 -15.18 10.43
CA TYR A 268 -13.78 -15.72 11.78
C TYR A 268 -13.40 -14.68 12.85
N TYR A 269 -13.94 -14.81 14.07
CA TYR A 269 -13.84 -13.78 15.13
C TYR A 269 -14.37 -12.41 14.67
N ASN A 270 -15.65 -12.37 14.33
CA ASN A 270 -16.39 -11.14 14.01
C ASN A 270 -17.70 -11.10 14.82
N GLN A 271 -18.63 -10.21 14.46
CA GLN A 271 -19.92 -10.04 15.13
C GLN A 271 -21.09 -10.30 14.17
N LEU A 272 -20.88 -11.11 13.12
CA LEU A 272 -21.89 -11.38 12.10
C LEU A 272 -23.11 -12.04 12.74
N THR A 273 -24.29 -11.49 12.50
CA THR A 273 -25.57 -12.05 12.98
C THR A 273 -26.25 -12.95 11.97
N SER A 274 -25.88 -12.81 10.69
CA SER A 274 -26.37 -13.59 9.56
C SER A 274 -25.40 -13.48 8.37
N LEU A 275 -25.53 -14.42 7.42
CA LEU A 275 -24.96 -14.29 6.08
C LEU A 275 -26.04 -13.76 5.12
N PRO A 276 -25.71 -12.86 4.17
CA PRO A 276 -26.68 -12.34 3.21
C PRO A 276 -27.19 -13.45 2.29
N ARG A 277 -28.41 -13.33 1.76
CA ARG A 277 -28.94 -14.35 0.84
C ARG A 277 -28.08 -14.45 -0.42
N SER A 278 -27.49 -13.33 -0.83
CA SER A 278 -26.56 -13.29 -1.95
C SER A 278 -25.26 -14.08 -1.74
N ILE A 279 -24.96 -14.62 -0.55
CA ILE A 279 -23.76 -15.47 -0.36
C ILE A 279 -23.76 -16.68 -1.31
N GLY A 280 -24.93 -17.25 -1.60
CA GLY A 280 -25.09 -18.35 -2.55
C GLY A 280 -24.76 -18.01 -4.00
N ASN A 281 -24.47 -16.74 -4.31
CA ASN A 281 -24.08 -16.28 -5.63
C ASN A 281 -22.56 -16.38 -5.89
N LEU A 282 -21.78 -16.77 -4.87
CA LEU A 282 -20.32 -16.91 -4.91
C LEU A 282 -19.93 -18.29 -5.46
N ASN A 283 -20.24 -18.51 -6.74
CA ASN A 283 -20.14 -19.85 -7.35
C ASN A 283 -18.73 -20.46 -7.33
N ASN A 284 -17.67 -19.65 -7.24
CA ASN A 284 -16.28 -20.13 -7.17
C ASN A 284 -15.74 -20.31 -5.75
N LEU A 285 -16.55 -20.06 -4.72
CA LEU A 285 -16.10 -20.11 -3.33
C LEU A 285 -15.77 -21.54 -2.93
N GLN A 286 -14.54 -21.75 -2.47
CA GLN A 286 -13.98 -23.03 -2.06
C GLN A 286 -13.87 -23.14 -0.54
N VAL A 287 -13.55 -22.03 0.13
CA VAL A 287 -13.34 -22.00 1.59
C VAL A 287 -14.13 -20.85 2.20
N LEU A 288 -15.01 -21.18 3.14
CA LEU A 288 -15.74 -20.23 3.97
C LEU A 288 -15.52 -20.50 5.45
N TYR A 289 -14.71 -19.66 6.09
CA TYR A 289 -14.52 -19.71 7.55
C TYR A 289 -15.19 -18.51 8.21
N SER A 290 -16.28 -18.75 8.93
CA SER A 290 -17.05 -17.75 9.68
C SER A 290 -17.27 -18.16 11.14
N SER A 291 -16.36 -18.96 11.68
CA SER A 291 -16.41 -19.41 13.06
C SER A 291 -16.26 -18.26 14.06
N ASN A 292 -16.71 -18.42 15.31
CA ASN A 292 -16.66 -17.37 16.35
C ASN A 292 -17.35 -16.08 15.90
N ASN A 293 -18.62 -16.20 15.52
CA ASN A 293 -19.51 -15.09 15.18
C ASN A 293 -20.81 -15.20 16.00
N LEU A 294 -21.84 -14.44 15.64
CA LEU A 294 -23.16 -14.43 16.28
C LEU A 294 -24.25 -14.94 15.32
N ILE A 295 -23.88 -15.79 14.34
CA ILE A 295 -24.79 -16.21 13.27
C ILE A 295 -25.88 -17.10 13.87
N THR A 296 -27.13 -16.72 13.65
CA THR A 296 -28.31 -17.41 14.21
C THR A 296 -28.96 -18.39 13.23
N SER A 297 -28.77 -18.20 11.93
CA SER A 297 -29.27 -19.07 10.87
C SER A 297 -28.43 -18.96 9.60
N LEU A 298 -28.49 -19.99 8.74
CA LEU A 298 -27.91 -19.97 7.41
C LEU A 298 -29.00 -19.75 6.35
N PRO A 299 -28.74 -18.95 5.29
CA PRO A 299 -29.68 -18.82 4.19
C PRO A 299 -29.75 -20.11 3.37
N GLU A 300 -30.93 -20.47 2.85
CA GLU A 300 -31.09 -21.66 1.98
C GLU A 300 -30.16 -21.65 0.77
N SER A 301 -29.83 -20.45 0.27
CA SER A 301 -28.93 -20.24 -0.86
C SER A 301 -27.49 -20.69 -0.60
N ILE A 302 -27.09 -21.00 0.64
CA ILE A 302 -25.77 -21.58 0.93
C ILE A 302 -25.51 -22.85 0.12
N ALA A 303 -26.57 -23.60 -0.21
CA ALA A 303 -26.54 -24.78 -1.06
C ALA A 303 -26.06 -24.53 -2.49
N ASN A 304 -26.16 -23.30 -2.98
CA ASN A 304 -25.74 -22.93 -4.33
C ASN A 304 -24.20 -22.86 -4.48
N LEU A 305 -23.45 -22.96 -3.38
CA LEU A 305 -21.99 -22.95 -3.36
C LEU A 305 -21.40 -24.29 -3.86
N SER A 306 -21.59 -24.56 -5.15
CA SER A 306 -21.26 -25.82 -5.81
C SER A 306 -19.76 -26.19 -5.84
N ASN A 307 -18.85 -25.26 -5.54
CA ASN A 307 -17.40 -25.50 -5.46
C ASN A 307 -16.87 -25.49 -4.01
N LEU A 308 -17.75 -25.45 -3.00
CA LEU A 308 -17.34 -25.33 -1.61
C LEU A 308 -16.76 -26.64 -1.10
N HIS A 309 -15.51 -26.59 -0.63
CA HIS A 309 -14.82 -27.74 -0.04
C HIS A 309 -14.69 -27.63 1.48
N LYS A 310 -14.75 -26.42 2.05
CA LYS A 310 -14.67 -26.23 3.50
C LYS A 310 -15.64 -25.16 3.97
N LEU A 311 -16.46 -25.54 4.95
CA LEU A 311 -17.43 -24.67 5.60
C LEU A 311 -17.28 -24.74 7.12
N TRP A 312 -16.61 -23.76 7.71
CA TRP A 312 -16.38 -23.71 9.15
C TRP A 312 -17.19 -22.59 9.80
N ILE A 313 -18.32 -22.96 10.40
CA ILE A 313 -19.26 -22.07 11.09
C ILE A 313 -19.34 -22.44 12.59
N SER A 314 -18.27 -22.98 13.15
CA SER A 314 -18.20 -23.35 14.56
C SER A 314 -18.30 -22.14 15.50
N SER A 315 -18.68 -22.34 16.75
CA SER A 315 -18.78 -21.26 17.76
C SER A 315 -19.67 -20.11 17.29
N ASN A 316 -20.91 -20.42 16.91
CA ASN A 316 -21.94 -19.47 16.51
C ASN A 316 -23.21 -19.69 17.36
N GLN A 317 -24.34 -19.09 16.96
CA GLN A 317 -25.63 -19.18 17.66
C GLN A 317 -26.68 -19.91 16.82
N LEU A 318 -26.26 -20.83 15.93
CA LEU A 318 -27.18 -21.59 15.09
C LEU A 318 -28.08 -22.47 15.95
N THR A 319 -29.39 -22.35 15.73
CA THR A 319 -30.41 -23.22 16.36
C THR A 319 -31.00 -24.23 15.38
N THR A 320 -30.95 -23.93 14.09
CA THR A 320 -31.41 -24.81 13.00
C THR A 320 -30.40 -24.84 11.86
N LEU A 321 -30.47 -25.87 11.03
CA LEU A 321 -29.75 -25.96 9.76
C LEU A 321 -30.75 -26.13 8.61
N PRO A 322 -30.60 -25.44 7.47
CA PRO A 322 -31.47 -25.66 6.32
C PRO A 322 -31.21 -27.04 5.71
N LEU A 323 -32.26 -27.74 5.26
CA LEU A 323 -32.12 -29.05 4.58
C LEU A 323 -31.26 -28.94 3.31
N SER A 324 -31.24 -27.77 2.68
CA SER A 324 -30.43 -27.51 1.49
C SER A 324 -28.93 -27.66 1.73
N LEU A 325 -28.46 -27.69 2.98
CA LEU A 325 -27.05 -27.99 3.29
C LEU A 325 -26.63 -29.38 2.79
N CYS A 326 -27.57 -30.33 2.66
CA CYS A 326 -27.32 -31.63 2.04
C CYS A 326 -27.05 -31.60 0.54
N GLU A 327 -27.28 -30.45 -0.13
CA GLU A 327 -27.02 -30.26 -1.56
C GLU A 327 -25.60 -29.74 -1.85
N LEU A 328 -24.82 -29.42 -0.80
CA LEU A 328 -23.40 -29.10 -0.93
C LEU A 328 -22.61 -30.29 -1.48
N PRO A 329 -21.41 -30.05 -2.05
CA PRO A 329 -20.53 -31.13 -2.51
C PRO A 329 -20.29 -32.18 -1.42
N SER A 330 -20.34 -33.46 -1.79
CA SER A 330 -20.25 -34.58 -0.84
C SER A 330 -18.90 -34.68 -0.12
N ASP A 331 -17.86 -34.05 -0.66
CA ASP A 331 -16.51 -33.92 -0.10
C ASP A 331 -16.32 -32.64 0.73
N CYS A 332 -17.36 -31.82 0.89
CA CYS A 332 -17.29 -30.60 1.68
C CYS A 332 -17.13 -30.92 3.17
N ASP A 333 -16.04 -30.44 3.77
CA ASP A 333 -15.76 -30.51 5.20
C ASP A 333 -16.57 -29.43 5.94
N ILE A 334 -17.60 -29.87 6.68
CA ILE A 334 -18.53 -28.99 7.37
C ILE A 334 -18.31 -29.07 8.88
N ASN A 335 -17.92 -27.95 9.48
CA ASN A 335 -17.76 -27.81 10.92
C ASN A 335 -18.80 -26.84 11.50
N VAL A 336 -19.76 -27.41 12.23
CA VAL A 336 -20.83 -26.68 12.97
C VAL A 336 -20.70 -26.82 14.49
N SER A 337 -19.54 -27.26 14.97
CA SER A 337 -19.29 -27.46 16.41
C SER A 337 -19.53 -26.19 17.24
N TYR A 338 -19.83 -26.32 18.53
CA TYR A 338 -20.09 -25.20 19.44
C TYR A 338 -21.21 -24.25 18.96
N ASN A 339 -22.30 -24.81 18.41
CA ASN A 339 -23.57 -24.13 18.16
C ASN A 339 -24.67 -24.66 19.10
N CYS A 340 -25.90 -24.14 18.99
CA CYS A 340 -27.06 -24.50 19.81
C CYS A 340 -28.10 -25.35 19.05
N LEU A 341 -27.64 -26.35 18.28
CA LEU A 341 -28.50 -27.19 17.44
C LEU A 341 -29.28 -28.23 18.26
N SER A 342 -30.57 -28.43 17.96
CA SER A 342 -31.37 -29.53 18.51
C SER A 342 -31.13 -30.85 17.74
N GLU A 343 -31.41 -31.99 18.39
CA GLU A 343 -31.22 -33.34 17.80
C GLU A 343 -32.01 -33.56 16.49
N GLU A 344 -33.09 -32.81 16.25
CA GLU A 344 -33.91 -32.93 15.04
C GLU A 344 -33.23 -32.40 13.77
N PHE A 345 -32.16 -31.60 13.91
CA PHE A 345 -31.37 -31.07 12.79
C PHE A 345 -30.11 -31.91 12.50
N HIS A 346 -30.09 -33.15 12.99
CA HIS A 346 -29.08 -34.15 12.65
C HIS A 346 -29.36 -34.72 11.25
N TYR A 347 -28.85 -34.06 10.21
CA TYR A 347 -28.95 -34.59 8.87
C TYR A 347 -27.86 -35.63 8.63
N SER A 348 -28.25 -36.86 8.29
CA SER A 348 -27.30 -37.94 7.95
C SER A 348 -26.28 -37.57 6.85
N CYS A 349 -26.63 -36.60 5.99
CA CYS A 349 -25.75 -36.04 4.98
C CYS A 349 -24.57 -35.25 5.58
N ILE A 350 -24.78 -34.64 6.76
CA ILE A 350 -23.78 -33.86 7.49
C ILE A 350 -22.92 -34.79 8.36
N ASP A 351 -23.48 -35.86 8.93
CA ASP A 351 -22.80 -36.78 9.85
C ASP A 351 -21.54 -37.46 9.29
N ASN A 352 -21.49 -37.68 7.97
CA ASN A 352 -20.36 -38.33 7.30
C ASN A 352 -19.17 -37.39 7.01
N ALA A 353 -19.31 -36.08 7.24
CA ALA A 353 -18.33 -35.06 6.86
C ALA A 353 -17.21 -34.79 7.90
N GLY A 354 -17.06 -35.60 8.95
CA GLY A 354 -15.88 -35.55 9.85
C GLY A 354 -16.02 -34.76 11.16
N HIS A 355 -17.09 -35.00 11.94
CA HIS A 355 -17.45 -34.20 13.11
C HIS A 355 -16.50 -34.22 14.33
N HIS A 356 -16.26 -33.02 14.87
CA HIS A 356 -16.21 -32.77 16.31
C HIS A 356 -17.59 -32.25 16.75
N LEU A 357 -18.47 -33.14 17.21
CA LEU A 357 -19.86 -32.80 17.56
C LEU A 357 -19.89 -31.69 18.63
N GLY A 358 -20.75 -30.69 18.40
CA GLY A 358 -20.95 -29.57 19.31
C GLY A 358 -21.44 -30.00 20.69
N TYR A 359 -21.29 -29.11 21.67
CA TYR A 359 -22.06 -29.24 22.91
C TYR A 359 -23.54 -29.03 22.56
N TRP A 360 -24.32 -30.10 22.65
CA TRP A 360 -25.77 -30.04 22.55
C TRP A 360 -26.31 -29.23 23.72
N CYS A 361 -26.95 -28.10 23.44
CA CYS A 361 -27.68 -27.36 24.47
C CYS A 361 -28.84 -28.24 24.98
N LYS A 362 -28.91 -28.36 26.31
CA LYS A 362 -29.91 -29.17 27.02
C LYS A 362 -31.32 -28.59 26.93
#